data_AF-A0A069RI61-F1
#
_entry.id   AF-A0A069RI61-F1
#
_cell.length_a   1.000
_cell.length_b   1.000
_cell.length_c   1.000
_cell.angle_alpha   90.00
_cell.angle_beta   90.00
_cell.angle_gamma   90.00
#
_symmetry.space_group_name_H-M   'P 1'
#
loop_
_entity.id
_entity.type
_entity.pdbx_description
1 polymer ?
#
loop_
_entity_poly.entity_id
_entity_poly.type
_entity_poly.pdbx_seq_one_letter_code
_entity_poly.pdbx_strand_id
1 'polypeptide(L)'
;MTRWKSLGHKGDFTENIIDHVNQIYEKRGLALVSKIPVPVKVTQISSGQITQAFFEKKSTVDYCGVFRGISICFDAKETNKDYLPLQNIHEHQVEYMAKFKKHGGFSFLICNFKTHGIYHFIPFEIVAEFWRDAKSGGRKSIPMSALDQQYIIPSQNGLPDYIVPLSMYIRTTTKGCYF
;
A
#
# COMPACT_ATOMS: atom_id res chain seq x y z
N MET A 1 18.27 11.71 26.62
CA MET A 1 16.86 11.81 26.19
C MET A 1 16.82 12.34 24.77
N THR A 2 16.69 11.46 23.78
CA THR A 2 16.72 11.84 22.37
C THR A 2 15.36 12.40 21.98
N ARG A 3 15.34 13.72 21.72
CA ARG A 3 14.16 14.49 21.33
C ARG A 3 13.78 14.11 19.90
N TRP A 4 12.71 13.35 19.75
CA TRP A 4 12.12 13.02 18.45
C TRP A 4 11.66 14.33 17.79
N LYS A 5 12.32 14.72 16.70
CA LYS A 5 11.85 15.78 15.82
C LYS A 5 10.63 15.24 15.08
N SER A 6 9.45 15.58 15.57
CA SER A 6 8.19 15.48 14.81
C SER A 6 8.23 16.49 13.67
N LEU A 7 8.78 16.08 12.52
CA LEU A 7 8.43 16.68 11.23
C LEU A 7 7.22 15.90 10.73
N GLY A 8 6.03 16.45 10.93
CA GLY A 8 4.79 15.84 10.51
C GLY A 8 4.47 16.15 9.06
N HIS A 9 4.45 15.13 8.23
CA HIS A 9 3.44 15.01 7.19
C HIS A 9 2.33 14.09 7.71
N LYS A 10 1.06 14.47 7.50
CA LYS A 10 -0.09 13.70 7.99
C LYS A 10 -0.10 12.23 7.50
N GLY A 11 0.56 11.94 6.37
CA GLY A 11 0.77 10.60 5.82
C GLY A 11 1.85 9.76 6.50
N ASP A 12 2.78 10.37 7.24
CA ASP A 12 3.93 9.66 7.84
C ASP A 12 3.49 8.68 8.92
N PHE A 13 2.35 8.89 9.59
CA PHE A 13 1.93 8.01 10.68
C PHE A 13 1.54 6.61 10.18
N THR A 14 0.73 6.56 9.12
CA THR A 14 0.32 5.29 8.50
C THR A 14 1.54 4.57 7.93
N GLU A 15 2.42 5.30 7.24
CA GLU A 15 3.64 4.75 6.66
C GLU A 15 4.60 4.18 7.71
N ASN A 16 4.93 4.96 8.75
CA ASN A 16 5.83 4.51 9.82
C ASN A 16 5.29 3.27 10.55
N ILE A 17 3.98 3.17 10.72
CA ILE A 17 3.35 1.98 11.30
C ILE A 17 3.53 0.77 10.39
N ILE A 18 3.29 0.92 9.08
CA ILE A 18 3.48 -0.15 8.10
C ILE A 18 4.95 -0.58 8.04
N ASP A 19 5.89 0.36 8.05
CA ASP A 19 7.32 0.05 8.13
C ASP A 19 7.67 -0.76 9.39
N HIS A 20 7.12 -0.37 10.54
CA HIS A 20 7.33 -1.09 11.78
C HIS A 20 6.74 -2.51 11.75
N VAL A 21 5.53 -2.66 11.20
CA VAL A 21 4.87 -3.95 10.99
C VAL A 21 5.70 -4.84 10.07
N ASN A 22 6.23 -4.30 8.98
CA ASN A 22 7.09 -5.03 8.04
C ASN A 22 8.37 -5.55 8.73
N GLN A 23 9.01 -4.73 9.57
CA GLN A 23 10.16 -5.16 10.37
C GLN A 23 9.81 -6.30 11.34
N ILE A 24 8.61 -6.28 11.93
CA ILE A 24 8.13 -7.36 12.80
C ILE A 24 7.93 -8.64 12.00
N TYR A 25 7.35 -8.56 10.80
CA TYR A 25 7.18 -9.72 9.93
C TYR A 25 8.51 -10.33 9.51
N GLU A 26 9.49 -9.50 9.15
CA GLU A 26 10.82 -9.96 8.77
C GLU A 26 11.50 -10.68 9.94
N LYS A 27 11.52 -10.05 11.13
CA LYS A 27 12.10 -10.64 12.36
C LYS A 27 11.44 -11.95 12.76
N ARG A 28 10.16 -12.13 12.44
CA ARG A 28 9.40 -13.35 12.72
C ARG A 28 9.45 -14.37 11.57
N GLY A 29 10.15 -14.08 10.47
CA GLY A 29 10.19 -14.95 9.29
C GLY A 29 8.86 -15.13 8.57
N LEU A 30 7.93 -14.16 8.70
CA LEU A 30 6.59 -14.23 8.11
C LEU A 30 6.57 -13.70 6.67
N ALA A 31 7.19 -12.54 6.44
CA ALA A 31 7.26 -11.88 5.15
C ALA A 31 8.54 -11.02 5.07
N LEU A 32 9.05 -10.82 3.86
CA LEU A 32 10.11 -9.85 3.58
C LEU A 32 9.52 -8.77 2.66
N VAL A 33 9.24 -7.60 3.21
CA VAL A 33 8.60 -6.48 2.50
C VAL A 33 9.42 -5.22 2.71
N SER A 34 9.76 -4.54 1.63
CA SER A 34 10.59 -3.33 1.67
C SER A 34 9.86 -2.16 1.00
N LYS A 35 10.12 -0.97 1.54
CA LYS A 35 9.71 0.28 0.91
C LYS A 35 10.56 0.55 -0.33
N ILE A 36 9.91 0.88 -1.44
CA ILE A 36 10.58 1.28 -2.68
C ILE A 36 10.96 2.76 -2.56
N PRO A 37 12.25 3.12 -2.69
CA PRO A 37 12.67 4.51 -2.61
C PRO A 37 12.10 5.30 -3.78
N VAL A 38 11.74 6.55 -3.53
CA VAL A 38 11.30 7.47 -4.60
C VAL A 38 12.47 7.68 -5.57
N PRO A 39 12.29 7.43 -6.87
CA PRO A 39 13.36 7.59 -7.83
C PRO A 39 13.75 9.07 -7.93
N VAL A 40 15.02 9.35 -7.65
CA VAL A 40 15.63 10.67 -7.75
C VAL A 40 16.76 10.63 -8.76
N LYS A 41 16.73 11.55 -9.72
CA LYS A 41 17.82 11.76 -10.65
C LYS A 41 18.80 12.76 -10.05
N VAL A 42 19.93 12.25 -9.57
CA VAL A 42 21.03 13.07 -9.06
C VAL A 42 21.75 13.72 -10.23
N THR A 43 21.89 15.04 -10.22
CA THR A 43 22.61 15.81 -11.26
C THR A 43 23.96 16.32 -10.79
N GLN A 44 24.15 16.50 -9.48
CA GLN A 44 25.41 16.95 -8.93
C GLN A 44 25.69 16.33 -7.56
N ILE A 45 26.94 15.90 -7.37
CA ILE A 45 27.47 15.38 -6.11
C ILE A 45 28.73 16.18 -5.79
N SER A 46 28.87 16.60 -4.53
CA SER A 46 30.08 17.24 -4.01
C SER A 46 30.38 16.66 -2.63
N SER A 47 31.63 16.24 -2.41
CA SER A 47 32.10 15.68 -1.13
C SER A 47 31.21 14.56 -0.55
N GLY A 48 30.70 13.67 -1.40
CA GLY A 48 29.82 12.57 -1.01
C GLY A 48 28.38 12.98 -0.67
N GLN A 49 28.01 14.25 -0.87
CA GLN A 49 26.66 14.76 -0.68
C GLN A 49 26.00 15.07 -2.02
N ILE A 50 24.73 14.73 -2.14
CA ILE A 50 23.89 15.14 -3.27
C ILE A 50 23.62 16.63 -3.13
N THR A 51 24.15 17.45 -4.04
CA THR A 51 23.95 18.91 -4.03
C THR A 51 22.82 19.35 -4.95
N GLN A 52 22.50 18.56 -5.99
CA GLN A 52 21.37 18.81 -6.89
C GLN A 52 20.75 17.48 -7.35
N ALA A 53 19.42 17.40 -7.28
CA ALA A 53 18.64 16.28 -7.78
C ALA A 53 17.25 16.72 -8.22
N PHE A 54 16.64 15.95 -9.13
CA PHE A 54 15.26 16.10 -9.56
C PHE A 54 14.49 14.81 -9.26
N PHE A 55 13.25 14.94 -8.79
CA PHE A 55 12.36 13.79 -8.70
C PHE A 55 12.01 13.28 -10.09
N GLU A 56 12.11 11.97 -10.30
CA GLU A 56 11.61 11.37 -11.53
C GLU A 56 10.08 11.24 -11.47
N LYS A 57 9.41 11.50 -12.60
CA LYS A 57 7.94 11.59 -12.67
C LYS A 57 7.17 10.28 -12.38
N LYS A 58 7.84 9.13 -12.31
CA LYS A 58 7.20 7.82 -12.22
C LYS A 58 7.66 7.09 -10.97
N SER A 59 6.97 7.29 -9.85
CA SER A 59 6.99 6.32 -8.76
C SER A 59 6.22 5.06 -9.18
N THR A 60 6.59 3.90 -8.65
CA THR A 60 5.78 2.67 -8.75
C THR A 60 4.79 2.65 -7.59
N VAL A 61 4.58 1.50 -6.96
CA VAL A 61 3.98 1.40 -5.63
C VAL A 61 5.04 1.65 -4.54
N ASP A 62 4.57 1.88 -3.31
CA ASP A 62 5.43 2.20 -2.16
C ASP A 62 6.09 0.97 -1.54
N TYR A 63 5.45 -0.20 -1.62
CA TYR A 63 5.93 -1.44 -0.99
C TYR A 63 5.93 -2.61 -1.95
N CYS A 64 6.97 -3.44 -1.88
CA CYS A 64 7.06 -4.71 -2.60
C CYS A 64 7.82 -5.74 -1.77
N GLY A 65 7.50 -7.02 -1.95
CA GLY A 65 8.11 -8.08 -1.17
C GLY A 65 7.59 -9.47 -1.48
N VAL A 66 7.88 -10.38 -0.57
CA VAL A 66 7.49 -11.78 -0.66
C VAL A 66 6.87 -12.23 0.66
N PHE A 67 5.72 -12.89 0.57
CA PHE A 67 5.06 -13.58 1.67
C PHE A 67 4.93 -15.07 1.32
N ARG A 68 5.65 -15.94 2.04
CA ARG A 68 5.62 -17.41 1.82
C ARG A 68 5.83 -17.84 0.35
N GLY A 69 6.81 -17.23 -0.32
CA GLY A 69 7.11 -17.50 -1.72
C GLY A 69 6.20 -16.79 -2.73
N ILE A 70 5.18 -16.05 -2.27
CA ILE A 70 4.27 -15.30 -3.11
C ILE A 70 4.71 -13.84 -3.16
N SER A 71 4.96 -13.35 -4.38
CA SER A 71 5.29 -11.94 -4.62
C SER A 71 4.09 -11.04 -4.34
N ILE A 72 4.29 -10.01 -3.52
CA ILE A 72 3.28 -9.04 -3.15
C ILE A 72 3.76 -7.61 -3.40
N CYS A 73 2.85 -6.72 -3.77
CA CYS A 73 3.13 -5.28 -3.82
C CYS A 73 1.90 -4.48 -3.41
N PHE A 74 2.10 -3.34 -2.74
CA PHE A 74 0.98 -2.54 -2.26
C PHE A 74 1.40 -1.09 -1.99
N ASP A 75 0.38 -0.28 -1.77
CA ASP A 75 0.52 1.12 -1.39
C ASP A 75 -0.40 1.42 -0.19
N ALA A 76 0.05 2.33 0.68
CA ALA A 76 -0.65 2.72 1.89
C ALA A 76 -1.28 4.10 1.71
N LYS A 77 -2.61 4.17 1.83
CA LYS A 77 -3.40 5.39 1.75
C LYS A 77 -4.04 5.70 3.09
N GLU A 78 -4.47 6.94 3.23
CA GLU A 78 -5.24 7.37 4.39
C GLU A 78 -6.29 8.41 4.00
N THR A 79 -7.35 8.47 4.79
CA THR A 79 -8.46 9.40 4.57
C THR A 79 -9.12 9.75 5.90
N ASN A 80 -9.61 10.99 6.00
CA ASN A 80 -10.44 11.47 7.12
C ASN A 80 -11.94 11.44 6.76
N LYS A 81 -12.32 10.60 5.78
CA LYS A 81 -13.67 10.51 5.23
C LYS A 81 -14.10 9.05 5.24
N ASP A 82 -15.39 8.80 5.07
CA ASP A 82 -15.95 7.44 4.96
C ASP A 82 -15.71 6.80 3.58
N TYR A 83 -14.76 7.35 2.82
CA TYR A 83 -14.37 6.90 1.49
C TYR A 83 -12.92 7.29 1.19
N LEU A 84 -12.27 6.50 0.34
CA LEU A 84 -10.97 6.82 -0.25
C LEU A 84 -11.19 7.57 -1.58
N PRO A 85 -10.82 8.86 -1.69
CA PRO A 85 -10.89 9.59 -2.96
C PRO A 85 -9.96 8.97 -4.00
N LEU A 86 -10.43 8.71 -5.22
CA LEU A 86 -9.59 8.10 -6.26
C LEU A 86 -8.43 9.02 -6.67
N GLN A 87 -8.58 10.34 -6.56
CA GLN A 87 -7.47 11.27 -6.80
C GLN A 87 -6.24 11.05 -5.89
N ASN A 88 -6.40 10.33 -4.76
CA ASN A 88 -5.31 9.96 -3.86
C ASN A 88 -4.55 8.70 -4.34
N ILE A 89 -5.06 8.02 -5.36
CA ILE A 89 -4.43 6.88 -6.02
C ILE A 89 -3.94 7.39 -7.37
N HIS A 90 -2.64 7.27 -7.65
CA HIS A 90 -2.11 7.76 -8.92
C HIS A 90 -2.23 6.69 -10.01
N GLU A 91 -2.44 7.11 -11.26
CA GLU A 91 -2.62 6.21 -12.40
C GLU A 91 -1.46 5.21 -12.56
N HIS A 92 -0.22 5.67 -12.39
CA HIS A 92 0.96 4.82 -12.48
C HIS A 92 0.97 3.69 -11.44
N GLN A 93 0.36 3.89 -10.26
CA GLN A 93 0.25 2.87 -9.21
C GLN A 93 -0.73 1.79 -9.64
N VAL A 94 -1.89 2.20 -10.18
CA VAL A 94 -2.89 1.28 -10.73
C VAL A 94 -2.34 0.47 -11.90
N GLU A 95 -1.63 1.12 -12.83
CA GLU A 95 -0.97 0.45 -13.95
C GLU A 95 0.10 -0.54 -13.50
N TYR A 96 0.91 -0.16 -12.50
CA TYR A 96 1.94 -1.05 -11.96
C TYR A 96 1.31 -2.25 -11.26
N MET A 97 0.31 -2.05 -10.41
CA MET A 97 -0.41 -3.13 -9.72
C MET A 97 -1.10 -4.08 -10.70
N ALA A 98 -1.65 -3.56 -11.81
CA ALA A 98 -2.22 -4.37 -12.89
C ALA A 98 -1.16 -5.25 -13.56
N LYS A 99 -0.02 -4.66 -13.91
CA LYS A 99 1.11 -5.39 -14.51
C LYS A 99 1.66 -6.44 -13.55
N PHE A 100 1.82 -6.10 -12.27
CA PHE A 100 2.30 -7.01 -11.24
C PHE A 100 1.39 -8.24 -11.11
N LYS A 101 0.07 -8.01 -11.05
CA LYS A 101 -0.92 -9.09 -11.01
C LYS A 101 -0.91 -9.96 -12.25
N LYS A 102 -0.75 -9.36 -13.44
CA LYS A 102 -0.64 -10.10 -14.71
C LYS A 102 0.52 -11.12 -14.71
N HIS A 103 1.56 -10.89 -13.91
CA HIS A 103 2.71 -11.79 -13.77
C HIS A 103 2.59 -12.73 -12.56
N GLY A 104 1.38 -12.94 -12.03
CA GLY A 104 1.12 -13.88 -10.93
C GLY A 104 1.38 -13.32 -9.53
N GLY A 105 1.74 -12.04 -9.41
CA GLY A 105 1.87 -11.38 -8.11
C GLY A 105 0.53 -10.96 -7.52
N PHE A 106 0.51 -10.67 -6.22
CA PHE A 106 -0.66 -10.14 -5.54
C PHE A 106 -0.47 -8.65 -5.27
N SER A 107 -1.42 -7.85 -5.72
CA SER A 107 -1.44 -6.41 -5.48
C SER A 107 -2.69 -5.99 -4.71
N PHE A 108 -2.56 -4.97 -3.86
CA PHE A 108 -3.63 -4.43 -3.01
C PHE A 108 -3.29 -3.02 -2.51
N LEU A 109 -4.24 -2.36 -1.86
CA LEU A 109 -4.01 -1.16 -1.07
C LEU A 109 -4.29 -1.45 0.41
N ILE A 110 -3.59 -0.73 1.29
CA ILE A 110 -3.98 -0.58 2.69
C ILE A 110 -4.51 0.83 2.87
N CYS A 111 -5.73 0.99 3.40
CA CYS A 111 -6.31 2.31 3.63
C CYS A 111 -6.62 2.52 5.11
N ASN A 112 -6.04 3.55 5.72
CA ASN A 112 -6.38 4.02 7.06
C ASN A 112 -7.59 4.98 7.00
N PHE A 113 -8.75 4.51 7.45
CA PHE A 113 -9.96 5.32 7.63
C PHE A 113 -9.92 5.97 9.02
N LYS A 114 -9.22 7.11 9.11
CA LYS A 114 -8.83 7.73 10.39
C LYS A 114 -10.01 8.12 11.28
N THR A 115 -11.14 8.50 10.69
CA THR A 115 -12.37 8.83 11.43
C THR A 115 -12.97 7.63 12.16
N HIS A 116 -12.71 6.42 11.66
CA HIS A 116 -13.20 5.16 12.24
C HIS A 116 -12.13 4.45 13.07
N GLY A 117 -10.87 4.89 12.99
CA GLY A 117 -9.75 4.21 13.65
C GLY A 117 -9.47 2.81 13.09
N ILE A 118 -9.82 2.56 11.83
CA ILE A 118 -9.65 1.24 11.20
C ILE A 118 -8.71 1.30 10.00
N TYR A 119 -7.98 0.20 9.80
CA TYR A 119 -7.23 -0.07 8.58
C TYR A 119 -8.01 -1.08 7.75
N HIS A 120 -8.14 -0.83 6.45
CA HIS A 120 -8.82 -1.73 5.53
C HIS A 120 -7.87 -2.25 4.46
N PHE A 121 -7.89 -3.56 4.23
CA PHE A 121 -7.23 -4.20 3.10
C PHE A 121 -8.14 -4.09 1.88
N ILE A 122 -7.65 -3.60 0.75
CA ILE A 122 -8.45 -3.42 -0.46
C ILE A 122 -7.78 -4.22 -1.60
N PRO A 123 -8.34 -5.39 -1.98
CA PRO A 123 -7.86 -6.15 -3.13
C PRO A 123 -7.78 -5.29 -4.39
N PHE A 124 -6.77 -5.52 -5.23
CA PHE A 124 -6.58 -4.72 -6.45
C PHE A 124 -7.79 -4.76 -7.40
N GLU A 125 -8.54 -5.86 -7.45
CA GLU A 125 -9.75 -5.98 -8.27
C GLU A 125 -10.77 -4.91 -7.95
N ILE A 126 -10.98 -4.63 -6.66
CA ILE A 126 -11.89 -3.57 -6.19
C ILE A 126 -11.35 -2.21 -6.62
N VAL A 127 -10.04 -1.97 -6.45
CA VAL A 127 -9.41 -0.72 -6.91
C VAL A 127 -9.59 -0.54 -8.42
N ALA A 128 -9.35 -1.59 -9.20
CA ALA A 128 -9.43 -1.57 -10.65
C ALA A 128 -10.86 -1.37 -11.17
N GLU A 129 -11.87 -1.91 -10.48
CA GLU A 129 -13.28 -1.71 -10.75
C GLU A 129 -13.66 -0.23 -10.59
N PHE A 130 -13.47 0.34 -9.38
CA PHE A 130 -13.78 1.75 -9.12
C PHE A 130 -12.96 2.70 -10.01
N TRP A 131 -11.71 2.36 -10.31
CA TRP A 131 -10.87 3.16 -11.21
C TRP A 131 -11.41 3.19 -12.65
N ARG A 132 -11.87 2.04 -13.16
CA ARG A 132 -12.45 1.92 -14.50
C ARG A 132 -13.79 2.65 -14.59
N ASP A 133 -14.65 2.46 -13.60
CA ASP A 133 -15.96 3.08 -13.56
C ASP A 133 -15.85 4.61 -13.49
N ALA A 134 -14.90 5.14 -12.73
CA ALA A 134 -14.62 6.57 -12.68
C ALA A 134 -14.20 7.14 -14.05
N LYS A 135 -13.47 6.36 -14.87
CA LYS A 135 -13.10 6.76 -16.23
C LYS A 135 -14.31 6.80 -17.17
N SER A 136 -15.34 6.00 -16.93
CA SER A 136 -16.61 6.03 -17.67
C SER A 136 -17.67 6.97 -17.08
N GLY A 137 -17.27 7.90 -16.20
CA GLY A 137 -18.18 8.90 -15.61
C GLY A 137 -18.86 8.46 -14.31
N GLY A 138 -18.49 7.31 -13.77
CA GLY A 138 -18.94 6.80 -12.48
C GLY A 138 -18.33 7.53 -11.27
N ARG A 139 -18.46 6.91 -10.10
CA ARG A 139 -18.03 7.49 -8.82
C ARG A 139 -16.51 7.70 -8.76
N LYS A 140 -16.06 8.84 -8.24
CA LYS A 140 -14.64 9.19 -8.07
C LYS A 140 -14.06 8.86 -6.69
N SER A 141 -14.62 7.86 -6.01
CA SER A 141 -14.17 7.39 -4.69
C SER A 141 -14.55 5.95 -4.44
N ILE A 142 -13.81 5.28 -3.56
CA ILE A 142 -14.11 3.95 -3.02
C ILE A 142 -14.76 4.14 -1.64
N PRO A 143 -16.08 3.95 -1.49
CA PRO A 143 -16.75 4.04 -0.20
C PRO A 143 -16.30 2.92 0.74
N MET A 144 -16.10 3.23 2.03
CA MET A 144 -15.80 2.20 3.03
C MET A 144 -16.91 1.15 3.12
N SER A 145 -18.17 1.57 2.93
CA SER A 145 -19.34 0.68 2.92
C SER A 145 -19.39 -0.29 1.73
N ALA A 146 -18.61 -0.05 0.68
CA ALA A 146 -18.49 -0.96 -0.46
C ALA A 146 -17.38 -2.01 -0.25
N LEU A 147 -16.60 -1.90 0.84
CA LEU A 147 -15.55 -2.83 1.17
C LEU A 147 -16.09 -3.93 2.07
N ASP A 148 -15.65 -5.16 1.82
CA ASP A 148 -16.06 -6.32 2.62
C ASP A 148 -15.40 -6.28 4.00
N GLN A 149 -16.22 -6.37 5.05
CA GLN A 149 -15.80 -6.31 6.45
C GLN A 149 -14.78 -7.38 6.82
N GLN A 150 -14.74 -8.51 6.10
CA GLN A 150 -13.73 -9.55 6.34
C GLN A 150 -12.29 -9.08 6.05
N TYR A 151 -12.14 -8.00 5.27
CA TYR A 151 -10.85 -7.39 4.94
C TYR A 151 -10.50 -6.20 5.83
N ILE A 152 -11.26 -5.95 6.91
CA ILE A 152 -10.79 -5.06 7.98
C ILE A 152 -9.52 -5.67 8.57
N ILE A 153 -8.45 -4.90 8.59
CA ILE A 153 -7.15 -5.35 9.09
C ILE A 153 -7.21 -5.36 10.62
N PRO A 154 -7.03 -6.53 11.28
CA PRO A 154 -7.01 -6.60 12.73
C PRO A 154 -5.81 -5.81 13.27
N SER A 155 -6.01 -5.13 14.38
CA SER A 155 -4.95 -4.38 15.06
C SER A 155 -4.55 -5.08 16.35
N GLN A 156 -3.24 -5.33 16.52
CA GLN A 156 -2.67 -5.82 17.76
C GLN A 156 -1.80 -4.72 18.35
N ASN A 157 -2.19 -4.17 19.51
CA ASN A 157 -1.49 -3.05 20.17
C ASN A 157 -1.29 -1.82 19.26
N GLY A 158 -2.26 -1.52 18.40
CA GLY A 158 -2.17 -0.39 17.45
C GLY A 158 -1.42 -0.70 16.16
N LEU A 159 -0.94 -1.93 15.97
CA LEU A 159 -0.23 -2.37 14.77
C LEU A 159 -1.16 -3.19 13.85
N PRO A 160 -1.40 -2.74 12.61
CA PRO A 160 -2.29 -3.41 11.66
C PRO A 160 -1.65 -4.68 11.09
N ASP A 161 -2.19 -5.84 11.44
CA ASP A 161 -1.74 -7.14 10.94
C ASP A 161 -2.38 -7.47 9.58
N TYR A 162 -1.84 -6.87 8.52
CA TYR A 162 -2.34 -7.07 7.15
C TYR A 162 -2.06 -8.47 6.57
N ILE A 163 -1.25 -9.33 7.22
CA ILE A 163 -1.01 -10.70 6.75
C ILE A 163 -2.27 -11.55 6.85
N VAL A 164 -3.13 -11.27 7.84
CA VAL A 164 -4.42 -11.97 8.01
C VAL A 164 -5.30 -11.81 6.77
N PRO A 165 -5.72 -10.59 6.36
CA PRO A 165 -6.50 -10.40 5.15
C PRO A 165 -5.74 -10.77 3.86
N LEU A 166 -4.42 -10.58 3.80
CA LEU A 166 -3.61 -11.05 2.66
C LEU A 166 -3.72 -12.56 2.47
N SER A 167 -3.64 -13.34 3.55
CA SER A 167 -3.76 -14.79 3.52
C SER A 167 -5.15 -15.23 3.03
N MET A 168 -6.20 -14.50 3.41
CA MET A 168 -7.56 -14.72 2.92
C MET A 168 -7.67 -14.43 1.43
N TYR A 169 -7.19 -13.25 0.99
CA TYR A 169 -7.20 -12.83 -0.41
C TYR A 169 -6.46 -13.81 -1.32
N ILE A 170 -5.27 -14.29 -0.88
CA ILE A 170 -4.52 -15.31 -1.62
C ILE A 170 -5.37 -16.58 -1.75
N ARG A 171 -5.92 -17.11 -0.65
CA ARG A 171 -6.72 -18.34 -0.65
C ARG A 171 -7.95 -18.23 -1.56
N THR A 172 -8.66 -17.11 -1.56
CA THR A 172 -9.86 -16.94 -2.40
C THR A 172 -9.49 -16.85 -3.87
N THR A 173 -8.36 -16.22 -4.20
CA THR A 173 -7.91 -16.05 -5.59
C THR A 173 -7.30 -17.34 -6.15
N THR A 174 -6.59 -18.13 -5.33
CA THR A 174 -5.95 -19.37 -5.79
C THR A 174 -6.84 -20.60 -5.76
N LYS A 175 -7.98 -20.58 -5.04
CA LYS A 175 -8.94 -21.69 -5.04
C LYS A 175 -9.54 -22.03 -6.42
N GLY A 176 -9.31 -21.20 -7.44
CA GLY A 176 -9.64 -21.48 -8.85
C GLY A 176 -8.46 -21.87 -9.74
N CYS A 177 -7.23 -21.83 -9.25
CA CYS A 177 -6.01 -22.16 -9.98
C CYS A 177 -5.41 -23.44 -9.41
N TYR A 178 -5.76 -24.58 -10.01
CA TYR A 178 -4.99 -25.82 -9.84
C TYR A 178 -3.62 -25.59 -10.50
N PHE A 179 -2.57 -25.55 -9.69
CA PHE A 179 -1.22 -25.90 -10.14
C PHE A 179 -0.99 -27.38 -9.81
#